data_AF-A0A659UG39-F1
#
_entry.id   AF-A0A659UG39-F1
#
_cell.length_a   1.000
_cell.length_b   1.000
_cell.length_c   1.000
_cell.angle_alpha   90.00
_cell.angle_beta   90.00
_cell.angle_gamma   90.00
#
_symmetry.space_group_name_H-M   'P 1'
#
loop_
_entity.id
_entity.type
_entity.pdbx_description
1 polymer ?
#
loop_
_entity_poly.entity_id
_entity_poly.type
_entity_poly.pdbx_seq_one_letter_code
_entity_poly.pdbx_strand_id
1 'polypeptide(L)' 'RAEWCNKDFDALINKAKTVSDQAERTKLYEQAQVIFKEQAPWATLAHSKVFMPMQKTVSGFAMDPLGIHRFDGVDIAE' A
#
# COMPACT_ATOMS: atom_id res chain seq x y z
N ARG A 1 19.08 -5.05 0.03
CA ARG A 1 17.90 -5.62 0.72
C ARG A 1 18.18 -5.58 2.22
N ALA A 2 17.15 -5.50 3.06
CA ALA A 2 17.37 -5.43 4.52
C ALA A 2 17.76 -6.78 5.14
N GLU A 3 17.54 -7.92 4.45
CA GLU A 3 17.83 -9.28 4.96
C GLU A 3 17.33 -9.50 6.40
N TRP A 4 16.23 -8.84 6.76
CA TRP A 4 15.70 -8.77 8.11
C TRP A 4 14.76 -9.94 8.37
N CYS A 5 15.01 -10.67 9.46
CA CYS A 5 14.19 -11.78 9.94
C CYS A 5 13.89 -11.59 11.42
N ASN A 6 12.63 -11.35 11.76
CA ASN A 6 12.16 -11.23 13.13
C ASN A 6 10.96 -12.16 13.34
N LYS A 7 11.09 -13.12 14.26
CA LYS A 7 10.09 -14.17 14.49
C LYS A 7 8.77 -13.63 15.01
N ASP A 8 8.80 -12.61 15.87
CA ASP A 8 7.59 -12.03 16.47
C ASP A 8 6.79 -11.23 15.44
N PHE A 9 7.48 -10.45 14.60
CA PHE A 9 6.88 -9.80 13.44
C PHE A 9 6.24 -10.82 12.50
N ASP A 10 6.98 -11.87 12.11
CA ASP A 10 6.47 -12.89 11.20
C ASP A 10 5.25 -13.63 11.78
N ALA A 11 5.26 -13.94 13.09
CA ALA A 11 4.12 -14.54 13.77
C ALA A 11 2.86 -13.65 13.70
N LEU A 12 3.00 -12.33 13.93
CA LEU A 12 1.90 -11.38 13.81
C LEU A 12 1.36 -11.31 12.38
N ILE A 13 2.24 -11.22 11.38
CA ILE A 13 1.85 -11.16 9.96
C ILE A 13 1.16 -12.46 9.53
N ASN A 14 1.66 -13.62 9.93
CA ASN A 14 1.06 -14.90 9.56
C ASN A 14 -0.31 -15.11 10.24
N LYS A 15 -0.47 -14.66 11.48
CA LYS A 15 -1.80 -14.63 12.12
C LYS A 15 -2.75 -13.66 11.42
N ALA A 16 -2.29 -12.45 11.08
CA ALA A 16 -3.13 -11.44 10.43
C ALA A 16 -3.70 -11.93 9.08
N LYS A 17 -2.95 -12.74 8.33
CA LYS A 17 -3.41 -13.34 7.06
C LYS A 17 -4.59 -14.30 7.21
N THR A 18 -4.77 -14.94 8.36
CA THR A 18 -5.83 -15.94 8.57
C THR A 18 -7.07 -15.37 9.25
N VAL A 19 -6.98 -14.17 9.83
CA VAL A 19 -8.10 -13.51 10.52
C VAL A 19 -9.04 -12.84 9.51
N SER A 20 -10.32 -13.22 9.54
CA SER A 20 -11.37 -12.66 8.68
C SER A 20 -11.85 -11.29 9.16
N ASP A 21 -12.01 -11.10 10.47
CA ASP A 21 -12.46 -9.83 11.05
C ASP A 21 -11.45 -8.71 10.79
N GLN A 22 -11.93 -7.59 10.26
CA GLN A 22 -11.07 -6.48 9.87
C GLN A 22 -10.48 -5.76 11.09
N ALA A 23 -11.25 -5.57 12.16
CA ALA A 23 -10.79 -4.84 13.34
C ALA A 23 -9.73 -5.63 14.10
N GLU A 24 -9.89 -6.95 14.21
CA GLU A 24 -8.88 -7.84 14.78
C GLU A 24 -7.61 -7.87 13.93
N ARG A 25 -7.75 -7.95 12.60
CA ARG A 25 -6.61 -7.91 11.68
C ARG A 25 -5.84 -6.58 11.76
N THR A 26 -6.54 -5.46 11.91
CA THR A 26 -5.92 -4.14 12.10
C THR A 26 -5.02 -4.10 13.34
N LYS A 27 -5.50 -4.60 14.49
CA LYS A 27 -4.70 -4.64 15.74
C LYS A 27 -3.39 -5.41 15.57
N LEU A 28 -3.41 -6.51 14.82
CA LEU A 28 -2.20 -7.30 14.55
C LEU A 28 -1.19 -6.53 13.70
N TYR A 29 -1.65 -5.78 12.69
CA TYR A 29 -0.77 -4.95 11.87
C TYR A 29 -0.20 -3.75 12.64
N GLU A 30 -0.95 -3.15 13.55
CA GLU A 30 -0.45 -2.08 14.43
C GLU A 30 0.70 -2.60 15.32
N GLN A 31 0.53 -3.77 15.94
CA GLN A 31 1.58 -4.42 16.73
C GLN A 31 2.82 -4.74 15.87
N ALA A 32 2.63 -5.26 14.65
CA ALA A 32 3.72 -5.56 13.75
C ALA A 32 4.51 -4.30 13.36
N GLN A 33 3.82 -3.17 13.16
CA GLN A 33 4.46 -1.88 12.84
C GLN A 33 5.29 -1.33 14.00
N VAL A 34 4.90 -1.57 15.26
CA VAL A 34 5.71 -1.22 16.43
C VAL A 34 7.05 -1.96 16.38
N ILE A 35 7.03 -3.29 16.23
CA ILE A 35 8.26 -4.10 16.12
C ILE A 35 9.13 -3.64 14.95
N PHE A 36 8.51 -3.39 13.79
CA PHE A 36 9.22 -2.89 12.62
C PHE A 36 9.93 -1.56 12.93
N LYS A 37 9.27 -0.63 13.63
CA LYS A 37 9.86 0.66 13.95
C LYS A 37 10.97 0.56 15.00
N GLU A 38 10.81 -0.27 16.01
CA GLU A 38 11.82 -0.53 17.05
C GLU A 38 13.10 -1.16 16.47
N GLN A 39 12.94 -2.10 15.54
CA GLN A 39 14.07 -2.79 14.87
C GLN A 39 14.68 -1.96 13.72
N ALA A 40 13.97 -0.94 13.25
CA ALA A 40 14.37 -0.02 12.19
C ALA A 40 15.08 -0.68 10.98
N PRO A 41 14.53 -1.78 10.39
CA PRO A 41 15.19 -2.46 9.28
C PRO A 41 15.25 -1.58 8.02
N TRP A 42 14.37 -0.57 7.92
CA TRP A 42 14.40 0.50 6.92
C TRP A 42 14.24 1.88 7.58
N ALA A 43 14.80 2.89 6.93
CA ALA A 43 14.40 4.28 7.14
C ALA A 43 13.14 4.59 6.30
N THR A 44 11.98 4.64 6.95
CA THR A 44 10.72 5.00 6.29
C THR A 44 10.62 6.51 6.12
N LEU A 45 10.88 7.01 4.90
CA LEU A 45 11.04 8.45 4.64
C LEU A 45 9.72 9.17 4.31
N ALA A 46 8.94 8.64 3.37
CA ALA A 46 7.77 9.35 2.85
C ALA A 46 6.76 8.42 2.16
N HIS A 47 5.52 8.92 2.05
CA HIS A 47 4.50 8.45 1.12
C HIS A 47 4.24 9.58 0.11
N SER A 48 4.35 9.29 -1.20
CA SER A 48 4.27 10.32 -2.24
C SER A 48 2.82 10.73 -2.55
N LYS A 49 2.65 11.97 -3.01
CA LYS A 49 1.44 12.37 -3.74
C LYS A 49 1.64 12.03 -5.21
N VAL A 50 0.65 11.37 -5.81
CA VAL A 50 0.68 11.00 -7.22
C VAL A 50 -0.08 12.04 -8.03
N PHE A 51 0.51 12.45 -9.16
CA PHE A 51 -0.09 13.39 -10.10
C PHE A 51 -0.08 12.77 -11.49
N MET A 52 -1.22 12.81 -12.17
CA MET A 52 -1.39 12.34 -13.54
C MET A 52 -2.00 13.46 -14.38
N PRO A 53 -1.20 14.41 -14.90
CA PRO A 53 -1.71 15.49 -15.73
C PRO A 53 -2.25 14.93 -17.04
N MET A 54 -3.45 15.37 -17.42
CA MET A 54 -4.12 14.95 -18.64
C MET A 54 -4.42 16.16 -19.53
N GLN A 55 -4.50 15.94 -20.85
CA GLN A 55 -5.01 16.97 -21.76
C GLN A 55 -6.48 17.25 -21.47
N LYS A 56 -6.93 18.49 -21.74
CA LYS A 56 -8.33 18.90 -21.52
C LYS A 56 -9.33 18.11 -22.38
N THR A 57 -8.88 17.54 -23.49
CA THR A 57 -9.69 16.71 -24.39
C THR A 57 -9.89 15.30 -23.87
N VAL A 58 -9.11 14.85 -22.88
CA VAL A 58 -9.23 13.49 -22.34
C VAL A 58 -10.33 13.44 -21.29
N SER A 59 -11.23 12.47 -21.43
CA SER A 59 -12.31 12.19 -20.49
C SER A 59 -12.32 10.72 -20.09
N GLY A 60 -12.98 10.38 -18.98
CA GLY A 60 -13.12 9.00 -18.50
C GLY A 60 -11.90 8.42 -17.78
N PHE A 61 -10.75 9.11 -17.76
CA PHE A 61 -9.57 8.64 -17.03
C PHE A 61 -9.76 8.74 -15.51
N ALA A 62 -9.50 7.64 -14.80
CA ALA A 62 -9.49 7.57 -13.35
C ALA A 62 -8.15 7.02 -12.84
N MET A 63 -7.59 7.66 -11.80
CA MET A 63 -6.33 7.19 -11.20
C MET A 63 -6.57 5.87 -10.45
N ASP A 64 -5.85 4.80 -10.85
CA ASP A 64 -5.87 3.53 -10.13
C ASP A 64 -5.02 3.64 -8.85
N PRO A 65 -5.57 3.33 -7.65
CA PRO A 65 -4.81 3.36 -6.39
C PRO A 65 -3.64 2.36 -6.35
N LEU A 66 -3.61 1.37 -7.23
CA LEU A 66 -2.50 0.42 -7.41
C LEU A 66 -1.41 0.95 -8.37
N GLY A 67 -1.59 2.14 -8.95
CA GLY A 67 -0.62 2.81 -9.81
C GLY A 67 -0.63 2.38 -11.28
N ILE A 68 -1.62 1.59 -11.70
CA ILE A 68 -1.76 1.14 -13.10
C ILE A 68 -2.43 2.24 -13.94
N HIS A 69 -1.93 2.48 -15.15
CA HIS A 69 -2.62 3.32 -16.12
C HIS A 69 -3.64 2.50 -16.90
N ARG A 70 -4.91 2.60 -16.48
CA ARG A 70 -6.05 1.98 -17.17
C ARG A 70 -6.62 2.94 -18.22
N PHE A 71 -6.79 2.45 -19.43
CA PHE A 71 -7.35 3.22 -20.56
C PHE A 71 -8.72 2.69 -21.01
N ASP A 72 -9.22 1.64 -20.37
CA ASP A 72 -10.61 1.21 -20.52
C ASP A 72 -11.57 2.35 -20.13
N GLY A 73 -12.50 2.67 -21.01
CA GLY A 73 -13.49 3.75 -20.81
C GLY A 73 -12.94 5.17 -20.95
N VAL A 74 -11.69 5.34 -21.39
CA VAL A 74 -11.09 6.65 -21.68
C VAL A 74 -11.39 7.06 -23.12
N ASP A 75 -11.71 8.34 -23.31
CA ASP A 75 -12.03 8.91 -24.63
C ASP A 75 -11.36 10.28 -24.83
N ILE A 76 -11.29 10.74 -26.08
CA ILE A 76 -10.71 12.01 -26.49
C ILE A 76 -11.75 12.79 -27.31
N ALA A 77 -12.08 14.00 -26.87
CA ALA A 77 -12.88 14.93 -27.68
C ALA A 77 -12.13 15.39 -28.93
N GLU A 78 -12.80 15.37 -30.09
CA GLU A 78 -12.31 15.93 -31.36
C GLU A 78 -12.18 17.46 -31.34
#